data_AF-A0A435FDQ4-F1
#
_entry.id   AF-A0A435FDQ4-F1
#
_cell.length_a   1.000
_cell.length_b   1.000
_cell.length_c   1.000
_cell.angle_alpha   90.00
_cell.angle_beta   90.00
_cell.angle_gamma   90.00
#
_symmetry.space_group_name_H-M   'P 1'
#
loop_
_entity.id
_entity.type
_entity.pdbx_description
1 polymer ?
#
loop_
_entity_poly.entity_id
_entity_poly.type
_entity_poly.pdbx_seq_one_letter_code
_entity_poly.pdbx_strand_id
1 'polypeptide(L)'
;PAITLEPLIGWIHMHLSTLDALDGGSRLQMFQARPQMLVRLQPLIADGLISSVPVREPQQTFSLFTWLNNGGVVMDWLIAGVDPQDAGQERIPTGVLSIGDFSRWLKLSRTHLARKLRDAEALGSVGWLGRRGHSVMWISSEFYSEYLTAQAVKLAIIDAAFAASVTTS
;
A
#
# COMPACT_ATOMS: atom_id res chain seq x y z
N PRO A 1 9.51 23.27 15.82
CA PRO A 1 10.17 21.98 15.48
C PRO A 1 10.90 22.08 14.14
N ALA A 2 12.19 21.72 14.08
CA ALA A 2 12.86 21.55 12.80
C ALA A 2 12.18 20.38 12.07
N ILE A 3 11.75 20.61 10.83
CA ILE A 3 11.17 19.56 9.98
C ILE A 3 12.33 18.69 9.50
N THR A 4 12.35 17.44 9.92
CA THR A 4 13.31 16.42 9.48
C THR A 4 12.87 15.86 8.13
N LEU A 5 13.78 15.81 7.15
CA LEU A 5 13.49 15.26 5.82
C LEU A 5 13.72 13.73 5.77
N GLU A 6 14.29 13.15 6.83
CA GLU A 6 14.64 11.73 6.91
C GLU A 6 13.46 10.78 6.61
N PRO A 7 12.23 10.97 7.14
CA PRO A 7 11.12 10.08 6.83
C PRO A 7 10.73 10.13 5.34
N LEU A 8 10.80 11.31 4.73
CA LEU A 8 10.51 11.51 3.31
C LEU A 8 11.59 10.86 2.43
N ILE A 9 12.86 11.03 2.79
CA ILE A 9 13.99 10.40 2.10
C ILE A 9 13.88 8.87 2.20
N GLY A 10 13.58 8.34 3.39
CA GLY A 10 13.36 6.91 3.59
C GLY A 10 12.20 6.36 2.75
N TRP A 11 11.10 7.11 2.65
CA TRP A 11 9.98 6.77 1.79
C TRP A 11 10.41 6.70 0.31
N ILE A 12 11.14 7.70 -0.19
CA ILE A 12 11.66 7.69 -1.58
C ILE A 12 12.60 6.52 -1.81
N HIS A 13 13.53 6.26 -0.88
CA HIS A 13 14.45 5.11 -0.99
C HIS A 13 13.70 3.79 -1.16
N MET A 14 12.64 3.58 -0.36
CA MET A 14 11.84 2.36 -0.42
C MET A 14 11.19 2.17 -1.81
N HIS A 15 10.60 3.22 -2.38
CA HIS A 15 9.94 3.10 -3.69
C HIS A 15 10.92 2.98 -4.84
N LEU A 16 12.04 3.71 -4.82
CA LEU A 16 13.08 3.56 -5.84
C LEU A 16 13.72 2.17 -5.79
N SER A 17 13.98 1.64 -4.58
CA SER A 17 14.44 0.26 -4.39
C SER A 17 13.45 -0.76 -4.93
N THR A 18 12.15 -0.52 -4.77
CA THR A 18 11.09 -1.40 -5.28
C THR A 18 11.07 -1.39 -6.80
N LEU A 19 11.14 -0.21 -7.43
CA LEU A 19 11.22 -0.09 -8.89
C LEU A 19 12.46 -0.81 -9.45
N ASP A 20 13.63 -0.56 -8.86
CA ASP A 20 14.89 -1.17 -9.30
C ASP A 20 14.86 -2.71 -9.14
N ALA A 21 14.16 -3.24 -8.14
CA ALA A 21 13.96 -4.68 -7.98
C ALA A 21 13.02 -5.28 -9.05
N LEU A 22 12.09 -4.49 -9.60
CA LEU A 22 11.16 -4.93 -10.63
C LEU A 22 11.79 -4.95 -12.03
N ASP A 23 12.66 -4.00 -12.34
CA ASP A 23 13.19 -3.81 -13.71
C ASP A 23 14.73 -3.85 -13.83
N GLY A 24 15.46 -4.07 -12.73
CA GLY A 24 16.92 -4.09 -12.71
C GLY A 24 17.57 -2.70 -12.84
N GLY A 25 16.82 -1.62 -12.57
CA GLY A 25 17.28 -0.25 -12.63
C GLY A 25 18.30 0.15 -11.55
N SER A 26 18.68 1.43 -11.57
CA SER A 26 19.66 2.03 -10.64
C SER A 26 19.21 3.38 -10.07
N ARG A 27 17.89 3.61 -9.99
CA ARG A 27 17.30 4.87 -9.53
C ARG A 27 17.70 5.21 -8.11
N LEU A 28 17.72 4.21 -7.21
CA LEU A 28 18.11 4.40 -5.81
C LEU A 28 19.56 4.86 -5.71
N GLN A 29 20.48 4.18 -6.40
CA GLN A 29 21.90 4.52 -6.42
C GLN A 29 22.10 5.96 -6.92
N MET A 30 21.38 6.33 -7.99
CA MET A 30 21.46 7.67 -8.56
C MET A 30 20.95 8.75 -7.61
N PHE A 31 19.83 8.49 -6.92
CA PHE A 31 19.29 9.40 -5.92
C PHE A 31 20.22 9.56 -4.71
N GLN A 32 20.81 8.47 -4.22
CA GLN A 32 21.79 8.51 -3.12
C GLN A 32 23.05 9.31 -3.48
N ALA A 33 23.50 9.22 -4.74
CA ALA A 33 24.63 10.01 -5.23
C ALA A 33 24.29 11.51 -5.40
N ARG A 34 23.00 11.88 -5.47
CA ARG A 34 22.53 13.25 -5.71
C ARG A 34 21.31 13.61 -4.83
N PRO A 35 21.43 13.66 -3.49
CA PRO A 35 20.30 13.91 -2.60
C PRO A 35 19.56 15.22 -2.86
N GLN A 36 20.21 16.22 -3.46
CA GLN A 36 19.61 17.47 -3.91
C GLN A 36 18.48 17.29 -4.95
N MET A 37 18.42 16.14 -5.63
CA MET A 37 17.31 15.76 -6.52
C MET A 37 15.98 15.76 -5.79
N LEU A 38 15.97 15.58 -4.46
CA LEU A 38 14.77 15.61 -3.63
C LEU A 38 13.90 16.84 -3.88
N VAL A 39 14.51 18.01 -4.07
CA VAL A 39 13.81 19.30 -4.29
C VAL A 39 12.98 19.30 -5.57
N ARG A 40 13.38 18.51 -6.57
CA ARG A 40 12.65 18.37 -7.85
C ARG A 40 11.75 17.15 -7.83
N LEU A 41 12.24 16.04 -7.29
CA LEU A 41 11.55 14.76 -7.29
C LEU A 41 10.28 14.80 -6.44
N GLN A 42 10.35 15.35 -5.22
CA GLN A 42 9.23 15.31 -4.30
C GLN A 42 8.00 16.08 -4.82
N PRO A 43 8.11 17.32 -5.35
CA PRO A 43 6.96 18.02 -5.93
C PRO A 43 6.32 17.26 -7.09
N LEU A 44 7.13 16.69 -8.00
CA LEU A 44 6.62 15.92 -9.14
C LEU A 44 5.84 14.67 -8.70
N ILE A 45 6.35 13.96 -7.67
CA ILE A 45 5.62 12.82 -7.08
C ILE A 45 4.31 13.31 -6.46
N ALA A 46 4.35 14.38 -5.67
CA ALA A 46 3.17 14.91 -5.00
C ALA A 46 2.09 15.33 -6.01
N ASP A 47 2.46 16.07 -7.06
CA ASP A 47 1.56 16.49 -8.12
C ASP A 47 0.95 15.30 -8.86
N GLY A 48 1.76 14.28 -9.16
CA GLY A 48 1.29 13.06 -9.81
C GLY A 48 0.28 12.29 -8.94
N LEU A 49 0.57 12.13 -7.64
CA LEU A 49 -0.33 11.44 -6.70
C LEU A 49 -1.63 12.22 -6.48
N ILE A 50 -1.57 13.54 -6.33
CA ILE A 50 -2.73 14.40 -6.12
C ILE A 50 -3.57 14.46 -7.40
N SER A 51 -2.96 14.46 -8.59
CA SER A 51 -3.70 14.55 -9.85
C SER A 51 -4.32 13.22 -10.28
N SER A 52 -3.78 12.10 -9.80
CA SER A 52 -4.24 10.75 -10.17
C SER A 52 -5.58 10.39 -9.54
N VAL A 53 -6.64 10.34 -10.37
CA VAL A 53 -7.97 9.88 -9.95
C VAL A 53 -7.92 8.45 -9.37
N PRO A 54 -7.25 7.46 -9.99
CA PRO A 54 -7.16 6.12 -9.40
C PRO A 54 -6.49 6.07 -8.02
N VAL A 55 -5.58 7.00 -7.73
CA VAL A 55 -4.94 7.11 -6.41
C VAL A 55 -5.86 7.81 -5.40
N ARG A 56 -6.56 8.87 -5.81
CA ARG A 56 -7.47 9.63 -4.94
C ARG A 56 -8.77 8.90 -4.64
N GLU A 57 -9.28 8.18 -5.63
CA GLU A 57 -10.60 7.55 -5.61
C GLU A 57 -10.46 6.07 -6.01
N PRO A 58 -9.78 5.25 -5.18
CA PRO A 58 -9.75 3.84 -5.41
C PRO A 58 -11.17 3.27 -5.31
N GLN A 59 -11.47 2.28 -6.14
CA GLN A 59 -12.81 1.73 -6.27
C GLN A 59 -13.01 0.52 -5.35
N GLN A 60 -14.27 0.05 -5.25
CA GLN A 60 -14.64 -1.25 -4.67
C GLN A 60 -14.14 -1.45 -3.23
N THR A 61 -13.56 -2.62 -2.91
CA THR A 61 -13.18 -2.97 -1.55
C THR A 61 -11.96 -2.19 -1.08
N PHE A 62 -11.01 -1.90 -1.96
CA PHE A 62 -9.87 -1.05 -1.62
C PHE A 62 -10.32 0.28 -1.01
N SER A 63 -11.40 0.88 -1.53
CA SER A 63 -11.99 2.11 -1.01
C SER A 63 -12.41 2.00 0.46
N LEU A 64 -12.93 0.84 0.90
CA LEU A 64 -13.41 0.65 2.27
C LEU A 64 -12.29 0.82 3.31
N PHE A 65 -11.06 0.49 2.92
CA PHE A 65 -9.89 0.48 3.78
C PHE A 65 -9.00 1.73 3.65
N THR A 66 -9.14 2.53 2.59
CA THR A 66 -8.39 3.78 2.43
C THR A 66 -8.86 4.87 3.42
N TRP A 67 -10.14 4.88 3.77
CA TRP A 67 -10.77 5.91 4.62
C TRP A 67 -10.64 5.69 6.15
N LEU A 68 -9.83 4.74 6.60
CA LEU A 68 -9.82 4.26 8.00
C LEU A 68 -9.19 5.21 9.04
N ASN A 69 -9.01 6.51 8.76
CA ASN A 69 -8.23 7.47 9.57
C ASN A 69 -6.81 6.99 9.95
N ASN A 70 -6.36 5.87 9.38
CA ASN A 70 -5.08 5.20 9.60
C ASN A 70 -4.37 4.89 8.27
N GLY A 71 -4.68 5.66 7.22
CA GLY A 71 -3.90 5.79 5.98
C GLY A 71 -3.34 4.49 5.39
N GLY A 72 -4.20 3.60 4.88
CA GLY A 72 -3.76 2.41 4.12
C GLY A 72 -3.11 1.28 4.93
N VAL A 73 -2.72 1.52 6.19
CA VAL A 73 -1.98 0.57 7.05
C VAL A 73 -2.71 -0.77 7.20
N VAL A 74 -4.04 -0.77 7.25
CA VAL A 74 -4.83 -2.00 7.33
C VAL A 74 -4.59 -2.91 6.11
N MET A 75 -4.51 -2.32 4.92
CA MET A 75 -4.26 -3.07 3.69
C MET A 75 -2.83 -3.59 3.65
N ASP A 76 -1.85 -2.74 4.00
CA ASP A 76 -0.45 -3.15 4.03
C ASP A 76 -0.23 -4.34 4.96
N TRP A 77 -0.91 -4.40 6.11
CA TRP A 77 -0.85 -5.56 7.01
C TRP A 77 -1.52 -6.82 6.45
N LEU A 78 -2.66 -6.69 5.77
CA LEU A 78 -3.32 -7.84 5.15
C LEU A 78 -2.43 -8.43 4.06
N ILE A 79 -1.81 -7.58 3.25
CA ILE A 79 -0.98 -7.99 2.11
C ILE A 79 0.41 -8.46 2.56
N ALA A 80 1.04 -7.81 3.53
CA ALA A 80 2.36 -8.21 4.04
C ALA A 80 2.36 -9.60 4.67
N GLY A 81 1.19 -10.10 5.10
CA GLY A 81 1.02 -11.44 5.64
C GLY A 81 0.62 -12.51 4.61
N VAL A 82 0.54 -12.16 3.32
CA VAL A 82 0.25 -13.13 2.24
C VAL A 82 1.52 -13.91 1.92
N ASP A 83 1.42 -15.24 1.87
CA ASP A 83 2.46 -16.07 1.28
C ASP A 83 2.43 -15.92 -0.25
N PRO A 84 3.54 -15.56 -0.92
CA PRO A 84 3.59 -15.50 -2.38
C PRO A 84 3.15 -16.78 -3.09
N GLN A 85 3.28 -17.95 -2.46
CA GLN A 85 2.81 -19.23 -3.00
C GLN A 85 1.27 -19.32 -3.02
N ASP A 86 0.60 -18.58 -2.16
CA ASP A 86 -0.86 -18.58 -2.03
C ASP A 86 -1.54 -17.48 -2.85
N ALA A 87 -0.77 -16.54 -3.43
CA ALA A 87 -1.28 -15.38 -4.15
C ALA A 87 -2.14 -15.73 -5.39
N GLY A 88 -2.06 -16.97 -5.89
CA GLY A 88 -2.88 -17.47 -6.99
C GLY A 88 -4.22 -18.11 -6.59
N GLN A 89 -4.52 -18.19 -5.29
CA GLN A 89 -5.76 -18.79 -4.79
C GLN A 89 -6.95 -17.80 -4.87
N GLU A 90 -8.17 -18.32 -5.01
CA GLU A 90 -9.40 -17.50 -4.93
C GLU A 90 -9.54 -16.83 -3.55
N ARG A 91 -9.16 -17.55 -2.49
CA ARG A 91 -9.14 -17.08 -1.10
C ARG A 91 -7.72 -17.16 -0.57
N ILE A 92 -7.05 -16.02 -0.54
CA ILE A 92 -5.65 -15.90 -0.18
C ILE A 92 -5.56 -15.73 1.35
N PRO A 93 -4.99 -16.70 2.10
CA PRO A 93 -4.80 -16.56 3.53
C PRO A 93 -3.89 -15.36 3.85
N THR A 94 -4.21 -14.67 4.95
CA THR A 94 -3.38 -13.57 5.47
C THR A 94 -2.73 -13.97 6.80
N GLY A 95 -1.79 -13.17 7.28
CA GLY A 95 -1.22 -13.31 8.62
C GLY A 95 -2.17 -12.97 9.77
N VAL A 96 -3.41 -12.56 9.50
CA VAL A 96 -4.36 -12.16 10.54
C VAL A 96 -5.11 -13.37 11.10
N LEU A 97 -4.80 -13.73 12.35
CA LEU A 97 -5.40 -14.89 13.03
C LEU A 97 -6.64 -14.56 13.88
N SER A 98 -6.81 -13.29 14.27
CA SER A 98 -7.99 -12.82 15.00
C SER A 98 -8.23 -11.32 14.80
N ILE A 99 -9.51 -10.90 14.81
CA ILE A 99 -9.87 -9.46 14.76
C ILE A 99 -9.38 -8.74 16.03
N GLY A 100 -9.36 -9.46 17.15
CA GLY A 100 -8.92 -8.93 18.43
C GLY A 100 -7.46 -8.50 18.43
N ASP A 101 -6.58 -9.28 17.81
CA ASP A 101 -5.16 -8.98 17.70
C ASP A 101 -4.91 -7.92 16.64
N PHE A 102 -5.60 -8.05 15.51
CA PHE A 102 -5.52 -7.10 14.41
C PHE A 102 -5.92 -5.69 14.83
N SER A 103 -6.99 -5.54 15.63
CA SER A 103 -7.39 -4.23 16.18
C SER A 103 -6.33 -3.60 17.08
N ARG A 104 -5.60 -4.41 17.86
CA ARG A 104 -4.54 -3.93 18.74
C ARG A 104 -3.34 -3.45 17.94
N TRP A 105 -2.92 -4.20 16.92
CA TRP A 105 -1.82 -3.80 16.04
C TRP A 105 -2.11 -2.50 15.30
N LEU A 106 -3.34 -2.34 14.81
CA LEU A 106 -3.78 -1.14 14.10
C LEU A 106 -4.12 0.03 15.02
N LYS A 107 -4.04 -0.14 16.35
CA LYS A 107 -4.51 0.84 17.36
C LYS A 107 -5.93 1.36 17.05
N LEU A 108 -6.79 0.49 16.55
CA LEU A 108 -8.16 0.78 16.14
C LEU A 108 -9.18 0.28 17.15
N SER A 109 -10.31 0.98 17.25
CA SER A 109 -11.47 0.44 17.94
C SER A 109 -11.94 -0.86 17.28
N ARG A 110 -12.12 -1.90 18.10
CA ARG A 110 -12.68 -3.20 17.67
C ARG A 110 -14.01 -3.05 16.94
N THR A 111 -14.89 -2.19 17.42
CA THR A 111 -16.21 -1.96 16.81
C THR A 111 -16.08 -1.35 15.42
N HIS A 112 -15.16 -0.40 15.26
CA HIS A 112 -14.92 0.26 13.98
C HIS A 112 -14.34 -0.72 12.95
N LEU A 113 -13.31 -1.47 13.32
CA LEU A 113 -12.71 -2.49 12.47
C LEU A 113 -13.71 -3.60 12.11
N ALA A 114 -14.46 -4.12 13.09
CA ALA A 114 -15.44 -5.18 12.85
C ALA A 114 -16.56 -4.76 11.88
N ARG A 115 -16.97 -3.48 11.90
CA ARG A 115 -17.92 -2.94 10.93
C ARG A 115 -17.35 -2.94 9.51
N LYS A 116 -16.14 -2.42 9.32
CA LYS A 116 -15.49 -2.41 8.00
C LYS A 116 -15.24 -3.81 7.44
N LEU A 117 -14.87 -4.75 8.31
CA LEU A 117 -14.71 -6.15 7.92
C LEU A 117 -16.05 -6.80 7.55
N ARG A 118 -17.17 -6.41 8.17
CA ARG A 118 -18.50 -6.85 7.71
C ARG A 118 -18.84 -6.30 6.33
N ASP A 119 -18.54 -5.03 6.09
CA ASP A 119 -18.81 -4.40 4.79
C ASP A 119 -17.99 -5.10 3.68
N ALA A 120 -16.71 -5.37 3.94
CA ALA A 120 -15.84 -6.09 2.99
C ALA A 120 -16.22 -7.57 2.82
N GLU A 121 -16.71 -8.23 3.88
CA GLU A 121 -17.24 -9.60 3.82
C GLU A 121 -18.52 -9.67 2.97
N ALA A 122 -19.39 -8.65 3.07
CA ALA A 122 -20.59 -8.55 2.23
C ALA A 122 -20.26 -8.33 0.74
N LEU A 123 -19.10 -7.76 0.43
CA LEU A 123 -18.56 -7.66 -0.93
C LEU A 123 -17.81 -8.92 -1.38
N GLY A 124 -17.72 -9.95 -0.53
CA GLY A 124 -16.99 -11.19 -0.82
C GLY A 124 -15.46 -11.03 -0.79
N SER A 125 -14.95 -9.87 -0.41
CA SER A 125 -13.53 -9.54 -0.55
C SER A 125 -12.67 -9.98 0.61
N VAL A 126 -13.27 -10.30 1.74
CA VAL A 126 -12.59 -10.88 2.90
C VAL A 126 -13.47 -11.94 3.56
N GLY A 127 -12.84 -12.84 4.31
CA GLY A 127 -13.57 -13.75 5.18
C GLY A 127 -12.63 -14.50 6.11
N TRP A 128 -13.13 -15.62 6.63
CA TRP A 128 -12.40 -16.46 7.59
C TRP A 128 -12.38 -17.91 7.10
N LEU A 129 -11.26 -18.60 7.33
CA LEU A 129 -11.14 -20.03 7.03
C LEU A 129 -11.94 -20.90 8.02
N GLY A 130 -12.20 -20.37 9.22
CA GLY A 130 -12.98 -21.04 10.25
C GLY A 130 -13.96 -20.08 10.93
N ARG A 131 -13.97 -20.06 12.26
CA ARG A 131 -14.88 -19.18 13.02
C ARG A 131 -14.55 -17.72 12.73
N ARG A 132 -15.56 -16.97 12.29
CA ARG A 132 -15.51 -15.53 12.05
C ARG A 132 -14.87 -14.78 13.22
N GLY A 133 -13.80 -14.04 12.93
CA GLY A 133 -13.07 -13.22 13.89
C GLY A 133 -12.11 -13.94 14.84
N HIS A 134 -12.07 -15.28 14.78
CA HIS A 134 -11.29 -16.16 15.66
C HIS A 134 -10.50 -17.22 14.87
N SER A 135 -10.24 -16.97 13.60
CA SER A 135 -9.47 -17.85 12.73
C SER A 135 -8.74 -17.03 11.68
N VAL A 136 -7.89 -17.69 10.90
CA VAL A 136 -7.16 -17.09 9.78
C VAL A 136 -8.14 -16.37 8.86
N MET A 137 -7.88 -15.08 8.68
CA MET A 137 -8.59 -14.24 7.73
C MET A 137 -7.99 -14.45 6.34
N TRP A 138 -8.84 -14.50 5.33
CA TRP A 138 -8.43 -14.51 3.93
C TRP A 138 -8.94 -13.24 3.22
N ILE A 139 -8.27 -12.88 2.13
CA ILE A 139 -8.71 -11.87 1.16
C ILE A 139 -9.00 -12.54 -0.19
N SER A 140 -9.96 -12.01 -0.95
CA SER A 140 -10.25 -12.51 -2.30
C SER A 140 -9.12 -12.18 -3.28
N SER A 141 -8.96 -12.97 -4.33
CA SER A 141 -8.04 -12.67 -5.44
C SER A 141 -8.30 -11.31 -6.11
N GLU A 142 -9.57 -10.91 -6.19
CA GLU A 142 -10.03 -9.64 -6.77
C GLU A 142 -9.53 -8.46 -5.94
N PHE A 143 -9.77 -8.49 -4.63
CA PHE A 143 -9.25 -7.48 -3.70
C PHE A 143 -7.72 -7.42 -3.69
N TYR A 144 -7.04 -8.57 -3.82
CA TYR A 144 -5.58 -8.59 -3.97
C TYR A 144 -5.13 -7.90 -5.26
N SER A 145 -5.82 -8.16 -6.38
CA SER A 145 -5.58 -7.49 -7.67
C SER A 145 -5.86 -5.98 -7.62
N GLU A 146 -6.90 -5.54 -6.90
CA GLU A 146 -7.16 -4.11 -6.65
C GLU A 146 -5.97 -3.44 -5.95
N TYR A 147 -5.44 -4.10 -4.91
CA TYR A 147 -4.25 -3.60 -4.21
C TYR A 147 -3.05 -3.50 -5.13
N LEU A 148 -2.75 -4.57 -5.88
CA LEU A 148 -1.63 -4.56 -6.84
C LEU A 148 -1.77 -3.45 -7.88
N THR A 149 -2.98 -3.24 -8.40
CA THR A 149 -3.28 -2.17 -9.36
C THR A 149 -3.00 -0.80 -8.75
N ALA A 150 -3.46 -0.54 -7.53
CA ALA A 150 -3.20 0.73 -6.85
C ALA A 150 -1.70 0.97 -6.60
N GLN A 151 -0.96 -0.07 -6.21
CA GLN A 151 0.49 0.00 -6.03
C GLN A 151 1.22 0.24 -7.36
N ALA A 152 0.79 -0.41 -8.44
CA ALA A 152 1.36 -0.23 -9.77
C ALA A 152 1.19 1.22 -10.26
N VAL A 153 0.01 1.80 -10.10
CA VAL A 153 -0.23 3.22 -10.46
C VAL A 153 0.68 4.15 -9.66
N LYS A 154 0.80 3.92 -8.35
CA LYS A 154 1.70 4.71 -7.47
C LYS A 154 3.16 4.62 -7.92
N LEU A 155 3.64 3.40 -8.19
CA LEU A 155 5.02 3.17 -8.64
C LEU A 155 5.28 3.80 -10.01
N ALA A 156 4.33 3.72 -10.94
CA ALA A 156 4.43 4.36 -12.26
C ALA A 156 4.54 5.90 -12.16
N ILE A 157 3.78 6.52 -11.24
CA ILE A 157 3.90 7.96 -10.97
C ILE A 157 5.29 8.32 -10.44
N ILE A 158 5.81 7.52 -9.51
CA ILE A 158 7.13 7.74 -8.91
C ILE A 158 8.24 7.58 -9.97
N ASP A 159 8.13 6.57 -10.83
CA ASP A 159 9.07 6.32 -11.93
C ASP A 159 9.09 7.49 -12.92
N ALA A 160 7.91 7.94 -13.36
CA ALA A 160 7.79 9.08 -14.27
C ALA A 160 8.37 10.37 -13.66
N ALA A 161 8.09 10.62 -12.37
CA ALA A 161 8.64 11.76 -11.64
C ALA A 161 10.17 11.68 -11.54
N PHE A 162 10.72 10.48 -11.29
CA PHE A 162 12.16 10.24 -11.28
C PHE A 162 12.79 10.55 -12.64
N ALA A 163 12.25 10.00 -13.73
CA ALA A 163 12.76 10.24 -15.09
C ALA A 163 12.76 11.73 -15.46
N ALA A 164 11.69 12.47 -15.11
CA ALA A 164 11.61 13.91 -15.34
C ALA A 164 12.64 14.70 -14.50
N SER A 165 12.93 14.26 -13.28
CA SER A 165 13.91 14.92 -12.40
C SER A 165 15.35 14.82 -12.90
N VAL A 166 15.67 13.77 -13.68
CA VAL A 166 17.00 13.52 -14.26
C VAL A 166 17.21 14.29 -15.57
N THR A 167 16.16 14.47 -16.37
CA THR A 167 16.25 15.02 -17.74
C THR A 167 16.53 16.53 -17.76
N THR A 168 16.24 17.25 -16.68
CA THR A 168 16.33 18.73 -16.62
C THR A 168 17.67 19.22 -16.06
N SER A 169 18.81 18.80 -16.63
CA SER A 169 20.13 19.35 -16.27
C SER A 169 20.49 20.55 -17.15
#